data_AF-A0A9E2BWF0-F1
#
_entry.id   AF-A0A9E2BWF0-F1
#
_cell.length_a   1.000
_cell.length_b   1.000
_cell.length_c   1.000
_cell.angle_alpha   90.00
_cell.angle_beta   90.00
_cell.angle_gamma   90.00
#
_symmetry.space_group_name_H-M   'P 1'
#
loop_
_entity.id
_entity.type
_entity.pdbx_description
1 polymer ?
#
loop_
_entity_poly.entity_id
_entity_poly.type
_entity_poly.pdbx_seq_one_letter_code
_entity_poly.pdbx_strand_id
1 'polypeptide(L)' 'MRKYYLPVFFITILLLSACEQADDRVQITIWHQMLYAERLVLADVLEEYHRLNPDVKVTSLYRETEEL' A
#
# COMPACT_ATOMS: atom_id res chain seq x y z
N MET A 1 -23.52 38.47 -12.14
CA MET A 1 -22.40 37.99 -11.29
C MET A 1 -22.69 36.70 -10.50
N ARG A 2 -23.93 36.16 -10.47
CA ARG A 2 -24.32 34.97 -9.69
C ARG A 2 -23.90 33.60 -10.26
N LYS A 3 -23.44 33.54 -11.52
CA LYS A 3 -23.18 32.28 -12.26
C LYS A 3 -21.81 31.64 -11.99
N TYR A 4 -20.86 32.38 -11.41
CA TYR A 4 -19.49 31.89 -11.17
C TYR A 4 -19.28 31.26 -9.79
N TYR A 5 -20.22 31.40 -8.85
CA TYR A 5 -20.11 30.76 -7.52
C TYR A 5 -20.28 29.25 -7.58
N LEU A 6 -21.09 28.74 -8.52
CA LEU A 6 -21.33 27.31 -8.70
C LEU A 6 -20.07 26.54 -9.15
N PRO A 7 -19.31 26.98 -10.19
CA PRO A 7 -18.07 26.30 -10.57
C PRO A 7 -16.95 26.49 -9.53
N VAL A 8 -16.89 27.64 -8.84
CA VAL A 8 -15.91 27.87 -7.77
C VAL A 8 -16.16 26.93 -6.59
N PHE A 9 -17.42 26.76 -6.19
CA PHE A 9 -17.80 25.81 -5.14
C PHE A 9 -17.44 24.36 -5.50
N PHE A 10 -17.65 23.98 -6.77
CA PHE A 10 -17.30 22.65 -7.25
C PHE A 10 -15.78 22.40 -7.22
N ILE A 11 -14.98 23.40 -7.61
CA ILE A 11 -13.52 23.35 -7.52
C ILE A 11 -13.05 23.25 -6.07
N THR A 12 -13.67 23.97 -5.14
CA THR A 12 -13.32 23.90 -3.71
C THR A 12 -13.60 22.52 -3.11
N ILE A 13 -14.73 21.89 -3.45
CA ILE A 13 -15.03 20.52 -3.01
C ILE A 13 -13.99 19.54 -3.57
N LEU A 14 -13.61 19.71 -4.84
CA LEU A 14 -12.65 18.81 -5.50
C LEU A 14 -11.25 18.90 -4.87
N LEU A 15 -10.86 20.08 -4.38
CA LEU A 15 -9.59 20.29 -3.66
C LEU A 15 -9.60 19.71 -2.24
N LEU A 16 -10.77 19.59 -1.59
CA LEU A 16 -10.87 19.02 -0.24
C LEU A 16 -10.85 17.48 -0.22
N SER A 17 -11.16 16.82 -1.33
CA SER A 17 -11.11 15.35 -1.43
C SER A 17 -9.71 14.78 -1.68
N ALA A 18 -8.69 15.62 -1.86
CA ALA A 18 -7.31 15.17 -2.16
C ALA A 18 -6.50 14.78 -0.91
N CYS A 19 -7.12 14.72 0.27
CA CYS A 19 -6.44 14.30 1.49
C CYS A 19 -6.39 12.77 1.55
N GLU A 20 -5.34 12.19 0.96
CA GLU A 20 -5.01 10.77 1.16
C GLU A 20 -4.55 10.57 2.61
N GLN A 21 -5.19 9.64 3.31
CA GLN A 21 -4.88 9.35 4.71
C GLN A 21 -3.53 8.62 4.77
N ALA A 22 -2.56 9.18 5.48
CA ALA A 22 -1.27 8.53 5.66
C ALA A 22 -1.46 7.17 6.36
N ASP A 23 -0.86 6.12 5.79
CA ASP A 23 -0.83 4.79 6.38
C ASP A 23 0.03 4.84 7.66
N ASP A 24 -0.61 4.79 8.83
CA ASP A 24 0.01 4.90 10.16
C ASP A 24 0.61 3.58 10.66
N ARG A 25 0.44 2.51 9.90
CA ARG A 25 0.99 1.19 10.23
C ARG A 25 2.50 1.15 10.14
N VAL A 26 3.10 0.28 10.94
CA VAL A 26 4.51 -0.09 10.84
C VAL A 26 4.73 -0.82 9.52
N GLN A 27 5.57 -0.28 8.64
CA GLN A 27 5.86 -0.88 7.34
C GLN A 27 7.18 -1.64 7.34
N ILE A 28 7.14 -2.92 6.96
CA ILE A 28 8.32 -3.78 6.83
C ILE A 28 8.38 -4.29 5.40
N THR A 29 9.55 -4.21 4.76
CA THR A 29 9.77 -4.77 3.43
C THR A 29 10.81 -5.88 3.50
N ILE A 30 10.43 -7.08 3.08
CA ILE A 30 11.29 -8.26 3.01
C ILE A 30 11.77 -8.39 1.57
N TRP A 31 13.06 -8.24 1.34
CA TRP A 31 13.70 -8.51 0.04
C TRP A 31 14.25 -9.92 0.05
N HIS A 32 13.89 -10.73 -0.96
CA HIS A 32 14.34 -12.12 -1.02
C HIS A 32 14.49 -12.64 -2.46
N GLN A 33 15.18 -13.76 -2.59
CA GLN A 33 15.36 -14.52 -3.85
C GLN A 33 14.85 -15.96 -3.72
N MET A 34 13.91 -16.17 -2.80
CA MET A 34 13.28 -17.47 -2.56
C MET A 34 12.67 -18.10 -3.82
N LEU A 35 12.78 -19.42 -3.91
CA LEU A 35 12.16 -20.24 -4.93
C LEU A 35 10.63 -20.17 -4.82
N TYR A 36 9.93 -20.51 -5.91
CA TYR A 36 8.46 -20.43 -5.95
C TYR A 36 7.77 -21.15 -4.78
N ALA A 37 8.20 -22.37 -4.45
CA ALA A 37 7.61 -23.15 -3.36
C ALA A 37 7.76 -22.46 -1.99
N GLU A 38 8.92 -21.85 -1.74
CA GLU A 38 9.20 -21.11 -0.49
C GLU A 38 8.39 -19.81 -0.42
N ARG A 39 8.12 -19.17 -1.56
CA ARG A 39 7.27 -17.97 -1.62
C ARG A 39 5.82 -18.27 -1.22
N LEU A 40 5.31 -19.46 -1.53
CA LEU A 40 3.98 -19.88 -1.08
C LEU A 40 3.93 -20.01 0.44
N VAL A 41 4.92 -20.68 1.02
CA VAL A 41 5.04 -20.82 2.48
C VAL A 41 5.18 -19.44 3.15
N LEU A 42 5.98 -18.55 2.57
CA LEU A 42 6.12 -17.18 3.09
C LEU A 42 4.79 -16.42 3.03
N ALA A 43 4.02 -16.56 1.95
CA ALA A 43 2.72 -15.90 1.82
C ALA A 43 1.74 -16.36 2.91
N ASP A 44 1.64 -17.67 3.16
CA ASP A 44 0.76 -18.24 4.20
C ASP A 44 1.14 -17.73 5.60
N VAL A 45 2.44 -17.66 5.90
CA VAL A 45 2.93 -17.14 7.18
C VAL A 45 2.66 -15.64 7.30
N LEU A 46 2.81 -14.88 6.22
CA LEU A 46 2.54 -13.44 6.22
C LEU A 46 1.04 -13.15 6.40
N GLU A 47 0.16 -13.96 5.81
CA GLU A 47 -1.29 -13.83 6.01
C GLU A 47 -1.66 -13.99 7.48
N GLU A 48 -1.17 -15.04 8.13
CA GLU A 48 -1.41 -15.26 9.55
C GLU A 48 -0.78 -14.15 10.41
N TYR A 49 0.42 -13.69 10.04
CA TYR A 49 1.08 -12.59 10.73
C TYR A 49 0.27 -11.28 10.64
N HIS A 50 -0.27 -10.92 9.48
CA HIS A 50 -1.13 -9.73 9.31
C HIS A 50 -2.43 -9.85 10.09
N ARG A 51 -3.01 -11.05 10.14
CA ARG A 51 -4.23 -11.31 10.95
C ARG A 51 -3.98 -11.08 12.44
N LEU A 52 -2.80 -11.45 12.93
CA LEU A 52 -2.41 -11.29 14.33
C LEU A 52 -1.88 -9.87 14.65
N ASN A 53 -1.39 -9.13 13.66
CA ASN A 53 -0.74 -7.84 13.82
C ASN A 53 -1.29 -6.81 12.80
N PRO A 54 -2.53 -6.30 12.99
CA PRO A 54 -3.18 -5.41 12.02
C PRO A 54 -2.44 -4.06 11.84
N ASP A 55 -1.67 -3.65 12.86
CA ASP A 55 -0.89 -2.41 12.86
C ASP A 55 0.43 -2.53 12.08
N VAL A 56 0.74 -3.71 11.54
CA VAL A 56 1.98 -3.98 10.81
C VAL A 56 1.66 -4.42 9.38
N LYS A 57 2.23 -3.71 8.41
CA LYS A 57 2.17 -4.06 6.99
C LYS A 57 3.52 -4.62 6.56
N VAL A 58 3.54 -5.91 6.25
CA VAL A 58 4.74 -6.58 5.71
C VAL A 58 4.56 -6.81 4.21
N THR A 59 5.49 -6.30 3.41
CA THR A 59 5.53 -6.50 1.95
C THR A 59 6.71 -7.39 1.58
N SER A 60 6.47 -8.43 0.77
CA SER A 60 7.52 -9.30 0.27
C SER A 60 7.87 -8.97 -1.18
N LEU A 61 9.14 -8.64 -1.43
CA LEU A 61 9.65 -8.30 -2.76
C LEU A 61 10.65 -9.36 -3.21
N TYR A 62 10.28 -10.03 -4.30
CA TYR A 62 11.17 -10.93 -5.02
C TYR A 62 12.06 -10.11 -5.95
N ARG A 63 13.37 -10.42 -5.96
CA ARG A 63 14.32 -9.84 -6.90
C ARG A 63 15.00 -10.95 -7.68
N GLU A 64 14.76 -11.03 -8.98
CA GLU A 64 15.57 -11.87 -9.87
C GLU A 64 16.98 -11.29 -9.95
N THR A 65 17.99 -12.13 -9.73
CA THR A 65 19.35 -11.80 -10.19
C THR A 65 19.36 -11.97 -11.70
N GLU A 66 19.67 -10.89 -12.43
CA GLU A 66 20.08 -10.98 -13.83
C GLU A 66 21.21 -12.03 -13.93
N GLU A 67 21.09 -12.89 -14.93
CA GLU A 67 21.97 -14.02 -15.21
C GLU A 67 23.45 -13.62 -15.09
N LEU A 68 24.23 -14.37 -14.28
CA LEU A 68 25.69 -14.37 -14.35
C LEU A 68 26.15 -15.35 -15.43
#